data_AF-A0A3C0N326-F1
#
_entry.id   AF-A0A3C0N326-F1
#
_cell.length_a   1.000
_cell.length_b   1.000
_cell.length_c   1.000
_cell.angle_alpha   90.00
_cell.angle_beta   90.00
_cell.angle_gamma   90.00
#
_symmetry.space_group_name_H-M   'P 1'
#
loop_
_entity.id
_entity.type
_entity.pdbx_description
1 polymer ?
#
loop_
_entity_poly.entity_id
_entity_poly.type
_entity_poly.pdbx_seq_one_letter_code
_entity_poly.pdbx_strand_id
1 'polypeptide(L)'
;MSYVERPGGNYVGEPAVVAPVVDYHDRVRWGPIISGLVVALATQLILSALGAAIGSTFLAGSGAPRSNAPGVGTGVGIWSVISLLIALFVGSWVAARACGPMNRNTALLNGAILWATTLALSSWLLASGVSGAFGVAASNAGEVINQVQQGGVNVPNPQPRVSAAQAREIADNAARALWSFVIGSLLGLAASLAGASTGAQSPREHRVR
;
A
#
# COMPACT_ATOMS: atom_id res chain seq x y z
N MET A 1 -21.84 55.95 -55.85
CA MET A 1 -21.58 54.56 -55.39
C MET A 1 -20.34 54.07 -56.10
N SER A 2 -19.20 54.02 -55.41
CA SER A 2 -17.94 53.49 -55.95
C SER A 2 -17.51 52.34 -55.07
N TYR A 3 -17.72 51.11 -55.55
CA TYR A 3 -17.14 49.92 -54.95
C TYR A 3 -15.64 49.94 -55.21
N VAL A 4 -14.86 50.13 -54.14
CA VAL A 4 -13.43 49.88 -54.17
C VAL A 4 -13.26 48.37 -54.06
N GLU A 5 -12.98 47.71 -55.18
CA GLU A 5 -12.52 46.33 -55.16
C GLU A 5 -11.19 46.26 -54.41
N ARG A 6 -11.21 45.61 -53.25
CA ARG A 6 -9.99 45.32 -52.48
C ARG A 6 -9.28 44.18 -53.21
N PRO A 7 -8.05 44.36 -53.71
CA PRO A 7 -7.32 43.29 -54.36
C PRO A 7 -7.22 42.10 -53.41
N GLY A 8 -7.54 40.91 -53.91
CA GLY A 8 -7.45 39.65 -53.18
C GLY A 8 -6.06 39.49 -52.56
N GLY A 9 -5.94 39.89 -51.30
CA GLY A 9 -4.82 39.52 -50.47
C GLY A 9 -4.87 38.00 -50.33
N ASN A 10 -3.96 37.33 -51.02
CA ASN A 10 -3.64 35.95 -50.73
C ASN A 10 -3.21 35.91 -49.27
N TYR A 11 -4.14 35.59 -48.38
CA TYR A 11 -3.83 35.16 -47.02
C TYR A 11 -3.11 33.82 -47.18
N VAL A 12 -1.81 33.87 -47.44
CA VAL A 12 -0.93 32.77 -47.10
C VAL A 12 -1.00 32.73 -45.57
N GLY A 13 -1.96 31.98 -45.06
CA GLY A 13 -1.96 31.60 -43.66
C GLY A 13 -0.66 30.87 -43.45
N GLU A 14 0.31 31.57 -42.87
CA GLU A 14 1.51 30.94 -42.34
C GLU A 14 1.00 29.75 -41.52
N PRO A 15 1.37 28.50 -41.87
CA PRO A 15 0.91 27.36 -41.10
C PRO A 15 1.37 27.64 -39.69
N ALA A 16 0.43 27.96 -38.80
CA ALA A 16 0.72 28.18 -37.40
C ALA A 16 1.45 26.92 -36.97
N VAL A 17 2.76 27.03 -36.75
CA VAL A 17 3.53 25.97 -36.13
C VAL A 17 2.96 25.91 -34.73
N VAL A 18 1.93 25.09 -34.56
CA VAL A 18 1.40 24.72 -33.26
C VAL A 18 2.53 23.92 -32.65
N ALA A 19 3.46 24.63 -32.00
CA ALA A 19 4.43 23.99 -31.14
C ALA A 19 3.60 23.08 -30.23
N PRO A 20 3.85 21.76 -30.21
CA PRO A 20 3.10 20.90 -29.33
C PRO A 20 3.26 21.49 -27.94
N VAL A 21 2.13 21.88 -27.34
CA VAL A 21 2.12 22.21 -25.92
C VAL A 21 2.54 20.90 -25.26
N VAL A 22 3.79 20.84 -24.81
CA VAL A 22 4.27 19.72 -24.03
C VAL A 22 3.51 19.83 -22.72
N ASP A 23 2.34 19.19 -22.66
CA ASP A 23 1.61 19.03 -21.43
C ASP A 23 2.51 18.22 -20.49
N TYR A 24 3.19 18.92 -19.60
CA TYR A 24 3.90 18.33 -18.48
C TYR A 24 2.84 17.71 -17.56
N HIS A 25 2.46 16.48 -17.86
CA HIS A 25 1.68 15.69 -16.93
C HIS A 25 2.59 15.21 -15.81
N ASP A 26 2.23 15.59 -14.57
CA ASP A 26 2.84 15.01 -13.39
C ASP A 26 2.77 13.49 -13.45
N ARG A 27 3.94 12.86 -13.29
CA ARG A 27 4.06 11.40 -13.30
C ARG A 27 3.44 10.78 -12.05
N VAL A 28 3.29 11.56 -10.98
CA VAL A 28 2.73 11.14 -9.70
C VAL A 28 1.41 11.87 -9.49
N ARG A 29 0.31 11.13 -9.36
CA ARG A 29 -1.04 11.70 -9.19
C ARG A 29 -1.56 11.38 -7.80
N TRP A 30 -1.52 12.36 -6.91
CA TRP A 30 -1.90 12.18 -5.50
C TRP A 30 -3.38 11.82 -5.28
N GLY A 31 -4.31 12.42 -6.04
CA GLY A 31 -5.75 12.12 -5.89
C GLY A 31 -6.07 10.61 -6.03
N PRO A 32 -5.64 9.97 -7.13
CA PRO A 32 -5.76 8.52 -7.30
C PRO A 32 -5.04 7.68 -6.24
N ILE A 33 -3.84 8.10 -5.78
CA ILE A 33 -3.10 7.41 -4.72
C ILE A 33 -3.90 7.41 -3.42
N ILE A 34 -4.48 8.54 -3.02
CA ILE A 34 -5.31 8.63 -1.80
C ILE A 34 -6.58 7.80 -1.93
N SER A 35 -7.24 7.81 -3.09
CA SER A 35 -8.40 6.94 -3.34
C SER A 35 -8.05 5.46 -3.19
N GLY A 36 -6.95 5.01 -3.82
CA GLY A 36 -6.47 3.64 -3.70
C GLY A 36 -6.05 3.27 -2.28
N LEU A 37 -5.45 4.20 -1.53
CA LEU A 37 -5.09 4.02 -0.13
C LEU A 37 -6.34 3.75 0.73
N VAL A 38 -7.41 4.55 0.56
CA VAL A 38 -8.67 4.35 1.28
C VAL A 38 -9.28 2.98 0.96
N VAL A 39 -9.26 2.56 -0.32
CA VAL A 39 -9.74 1.24 -0.71
C VAL A 39 -8.89 0.13 -0.10
N ALA A 40 -7.56 0.25 -0.11
CA ALA A 40 -6.68 -0.72 0.52
C ALA A 40 -7.00 -0.89 2.01
N LEU A 41 -7.19 0.21 2.74
CA LEU A 41 -7.55 0.18 4.16
C LEU A 41 -8.92 -0.48 4.39
N ALA A 42 -9.92 -0.16 3.58
CA ALA A 42 -11.25 -0.79 3.67
C ALA A 42 -11.20 -2.30 3.39
N THR A 43 -10.51 -2.72 2.33
CA THR A 43 -10.30 -4.14 2.00
C THR A 43 -9.58 -4.87 3.13
N GLN A 44 -8.53 -4.25 3.69
CA GLN A 44 -7.77 -4.82 4.81
C GLN A 44 -8.65 -5.04 6.04
N LEU A 45 -9.52 -4.08 6.38
CA LEU A 45 -10.42 -4.19 7.53
C LEU A 45 -11.43 -5.32 7.35
N ILE A 46 -12.01 -5.45 6.16
CA ILE A 46 -12.98 -6.51 5.84
C ILE A 46 -12.32 -7.89 5.93
N LEU A 47 -11.14 -8.07 5.32
CA LEU A 47 -10.42 -9.35 5.35
C LEU A 47 -9.92 -9.70 6.76
N SER A 48 -9.55 -8.69 7.54
CA SER A 48 -9.18 -8.86 8.95
C SER A 48 -10.36 -9.35 9.79
N ALA A 49 -11.52 -8.71 9.63
CA ALA A 49 -12.76 -9.12 10.31
C ALA A 49 -13.19 -10.53 9.89
N LEU A 50 -13.05 -10.87 8.60
CA LEU A 50 -13.32 -12.21 8.09
C LEU A 50 -12.41 -13.26 8.73
N GLY A 51 -11.09 -13.02 8.78
CA GLY A 51 -10.14 -13.92 9.43
C GLY A 51 -10.43 -14.10 10.90
N ALA A 52 -10.75 -13.02 11.60
CA ALA A 52 -11.12 -13.05 13.02
C ALA A 52 -12.42 -13.84 13.26
N ALA A 53 -13.43 -13.65 12.41
CA ALA A 53 -14.69 -14.40 12.50
C ALA A 53 -14.45 -15.90 12.29
N ILE A 54 -13.74 -16.27 11.22
CA ILE A 54 -13.38 -17.66 10.91
C ILE A 54 -12.58 -18.28 12.07
N GLY A 55 -11.52 -17.60 12.53
CA GLY A 55 -10.69 -18.06 13.64
C GLY A 55 -11.48 -18.26 14.94
N SER A 56 -12.41 -17.36 15.24
CA SER A 56 -13.29 -17.45 16.41
C SER A 56 -14.25 -18.64 16.32
N THR A 57 -14.81 -18.92 15.14
CA THR A 57 -15.67 -20.09 14.91
C THR A 57 -14.91 -21.40 15.10
N PHE A 58 -13.68 -21.50 14.58
CA PHE A 58 -12.83 -22.68 14.81
C PHE A 58 -12.53 -22.88 16.30
N LEU A 59 -12.22 -21.79 17.01
CA LEU A 59 -11.91 -21.86 18.43
C LEU A 59 -13.14 -22.30 19.25
N ALA A 60 -14.32 -21.76 18.93
CA ALA A 60 -15.59 -22.12 19.56
C ALA A 60 -15.98 -23.59 19.34
N GLY A 61 -15.67 -24.17 18.18
CA GLY A 61 -15.97 -25.57 17.85
C GLY A 61 -14.93 -26.59 18.32
N SER A 62 -13.74 -26.15 18.75
CA SER A 62 -12.60 -27.05 18.98
C SER A 62 -12.67 -27.90 20.27
N GLY A 63 -13.51 -27.53 21.24
CA GLY A 63 -13.66 -28.25 22.52
C GLY A 63 -12.38 -28.34 23.38
N ALA A 64 -11.24 -27.83 22.90
CA ALA A 64 -9.94 -27.92 23.54
C ALA A 64 -9.73 -26.75 24.52
N PRO A 65 -9.08 -26.97 25.69
CA PRO A 65 -8.57 -25.89 26.53
C PRO A 65 -7.81 -24.83 25.73
N ARG A 66 -8.27 -23.57 25.86
CA ARG A 66 -7.78 -22.38 25.12
C ARG A 66 -6.27 -22.11 25.23
N SER A 67 -5.58 -22.77 26.17
CA SER A 67 -4.15 -22.57 26.44
C SER A 67 -3.20 -23.30 25.49
N ASN A 68 -3.68 -24.30 24.72
CA ASN A 68 -2.83 -25.19 23.93
C ASN A 68 -3.29 -25.31 22.47
N ALA A 69 -3.38 -24.20 21.74
CA ALA A 69 -3.56 -24.24 20.29
C ALA A 69 -2.27 -23.77 19.58
N PRO A 70 -1.19 -24.59 19.56
CA PRO A 70 0.13 -24.23 19.02
C PRO A 70 0.18 -23.93 17.50
N GLY A 71 -0.96 -23.70 16.85
CA GLY A 71 -1.05 -23.30 15.43
C GLY A 71 -1.95 -22.10 15.15
N VAL A 72 -2.65 -21.56 16.16
CA VAL A 72 -3.57 -20.42 15.95
C VAL A 72 -2.79 -19.15 15.62
N GLY A 73 -1.67 -18.89 16.31
CA GLY A 73 -0.80 -17.74 16.04
C GLY A 73 -0.28 -17.74 14.60
N THR A 74 0.27 -18.87 14.15
CA THR A 74 0.82 -19.02 12.81
C THR A 74 -0.26 -18.90 11.73
N GLY A 75 -1.45 -19.48 11.95
CA GLY A 75 -2.59 -19.35 11.02
C GLY A 75 -3.06 -17.90 10.87
N VAL A 76 -3.14 -17.18 12.00
CA VAL A 76 -3.47 -15.76 12.02
C VAL A 76 -2.39 -14.93 11.31
N GLY A 77 -1.10 -15.21 11.55
CA GLY A 77 0.01 -14.53 10.87
C GLY A 77 -0.03 -14.71 9.35
N ILE A 78 -0.23 -15.95 8.86
CA ILE A 78 -0.33 -16.23 7.43
C ILE A 78 -1.53 -15.52 6.80
N TRP A 79 -2.72 -15.59 7.42
CA TRP A 79 -3.92 -14.91 6.92
C TRP A 79 -3.73 -13.39 6.83
N SER A 80 -3.03 -12.82 7.80
CA SER A 80 -2.76 -11.39 7.87
C SER A 80 -1.88 -10.91 6.72
N VAL A 81 -0.83 -11.69 6.41
CA VAL A 81 0.03 -11.42 5.25
C VAL A 81 -0.78 -11.52 3.96
N ILE A 82 -1.56 -12.59 3.77
CA ILE A 82 -2.39 -12.77 2.58
C ILE A 82 -3.38 -11.60 2.42
N SER A 83 -4.04 -11.20 3.50
CA SER A 83 -4.98 -10.08 3.50
C SER A 83 -4.31 -8.78 3.08
N LEU A 84 -3.11 -8.50 3.62
CA LEU A 84 -2.34 -7.31 3.28
C LEU A 84 -1.95 -7.28 1.79
N LEU A 85 -1.51 -8.42 1.25
CA LEU A 85 -1.16 -8.53 -0.18
C LEU A 85 -2.38 -8.27 -1.07
N ILE A 86 -3.55 -8.82 -0.72
CA ILE A 86 -4.80 -8.57 -1.43
C ILE A 86 -5.20 -7.09 -1.34
N ALA A 87 -5.13 -6.50 -0.14
CA ALA A 87 -5.47 -5.10 0.08
C ALA A 87 -4.59 -4.14 -0.74
N LEU A 88 -3.27 -4.36 -0.74
CA LEU A 88 -2.32 -3.56 -1.52
C LEU A 88 -2.53 -3.72 -3.02
N PHE A 89 -2.81 -4.95 -3.48
CA PHE A 89 -3.15 -5.23 -4.87
C PHE A 89 -4.40 -4.46 -5.29
N VAL A 90 -5.50 -4.59 -4.55
CA VAL A 90 -6.79 -3.95 -4.87
C VAL A 90 -6.68 -2.42 -4.80
N GLY A 91 -6.03 -1.87 -3.78
CA GLY A 91 -5.84 -0.42 -3.65
C GLY A 91 -4.99 0.16 -4.80
N SER A 92 -3.90 -0.52 -5.16
CA SER A 92 -3.05 -0.10 -6.28
C SER A 92 -3.74 -0.24 -7.64
N TRP A 93 -4.58 -1.27 -7.78
CA TRP A 93 -5.44 -1.44 -8.95
C TRP A 93 -6.45 -0.29 -9.09
N VAL A 94 -7.13 0.10 -8.00
CA VAL A 94 -8.04 1.27 -8.00
C VAL A 94 -7.29 2.57 -8.30
N ALA A 95 -6.13 2.79 -7.68
CA ALA A 95 -5.31 3.97 -7.95
C ALA A 95 -4.92 4.06 -9.44
N ALA A 96 -4.50 2.95 -10.05
CA ALA A 96 -4.15 2.92 -11.47
C ALA A 96 -5.37 3.20 -12.37
N ARG A 97 -6.55 2.69 -12.00
CA ARG A 97 -7.80 2.95 -12.74
C ARG A 97 -8.27 4.41 -12.62
N ALA A 98 -8.07 5.04 -11.48
CA ALA A 98 -8.48 6.43 -11.24
C ALA A 98 -7.56 7.46 -11.93
N CYS A 99 -6.34 7.09 -12.30
CA CYS A 99 -5.36 7.96 -12.95
C CYS A 99 -5.66 8.30 -14.43
N GLY A 100 -6.68 7.72 -15.07
CA GLY A 100 -6.90 7.90 -16.51
C GLY A 100 -5.86 7.16 -17.38
N PRO A 101 -5.85 7.36 -18.71
CA PRO A 101 -4.91 6.68 -19.60
C PRO A 101 -3.46 7.05 -19.26
N MET A 102 -2.64 6.05 -18.94
CA MET A 102 -1.22 6.27 -18.61
C MET A 102 -0.35 5.11 -19.05
N ASN A 103 0.91 5.42 -19.31
CA ASN A 103 1.92 4.42 -19.66
C ASN A 103 2.18 3.47 -18.47
N ARG A 104 2.56 2.23 -18.78
CA ARG A 104 2.80 1.17 -17.79
C ARG A 104 3.82 1.57 -16.73
N ASN A 105 4.87 2.28 -17.10
CA ASN A 105 5.90 2.76 -16.17
C ASN A 105 5.35 3.77 -15.15
N THR A 106 4.44 4.64 -15.60
CA THR A 106 3.76 5.63 -14.73
C THR A 106 2.82 4.91 -13.76
N ALA A 107 2.10 3.89 -14.22
CA ALA A 107 1.25 3.09 -13.34
C ALA A 107 2.07 2.38 -12.25
N LEU A 108 3.18 1.73 -12.62
CA LEU A 108 4.09 1.09 -11.68
C LEU A 108 4.66 2.08 -10.64
N LEU A 109 5.04 3.28 -11.07
CA LEU A 109 5.51 4.34 -10.17
C LEU A 109 4.42 4.74 -9.16
N ASN A 110 3.18 4.97 -9.60
CA ASN A 110 2.09 5.33 -8.69
C ASN A 110 1.73 4.18 -7.73
N GLY A 111 1.84 2.92 -8.18
CA GLY A 111 1.73 1.76 -7.31
C GLY A 111 2.81 1.74 -6.22
N ALA A 112 4.08 1.90 -6.60
CA ALA A 112 5.19 1.97 -5.66
C ALA A 112 5.03 3.12 -4.64
N ILE A 113 4.52 4.28 -5.08
CA ILE A 113 4.28 5.43 -4.19
C ILE A 113 3.11 5.15 -3.24
N LEU A 114 2.04 4.49 -3.70
CA LEU A 114 0.95 4.05 -2.84
C LEU A 114 1.47 3.09 -1.76
N TRP A 115 2.27 2.09 -2.14
CA TRP A 115 2.93 1.19 -1.19
C TRP A 115 3.80 1.96 -0.19
N ALA A 116 4.65 2.88 -0.65
CA ALA A 116 5.49 3.68 0.24
C ALA A 116 4.65 4.55 1.19
N THR A 117 3.52 5.09 0.69
CA THR A 117 2.58 5.88 1.49
C THR A 117 1.90 5.02 2.55
N THR A 118 1.53 3.78 2.24
CA THR A 118 1.00 2.85 3.25
C THR A 118 2.01 2.59 4.36
N LEU A 119 3.28 2.36 4.03
CA LEU A 119 4.34 2.17 5.02
C LEU A 119 4.60 3.43 5.86
N ALA A 120 4.65 4.60 5.23
CA ALA A 120 4.84 5.87 5.93
C ALA A 120 3.70 6.14 6.90
N LEU A 121 2.45 5.92 6.47
CA LEU A 121 1.26 6.05 7.31
C LEU A 121 1.29 5.06 8.48
N SER A 122 1.60 3.79 8.23
CA SER A 122 1.72 2.77 9.27
C SER A 122 2.81 3.12 10.28
N SER A 123 3.99 3.57 9.82
CA SER A 123 5.09 4.01 10.69
C SER A 123 4.68 5.21 11.54
N TRP A 124 3.98 6.18 10.96
CA TRP A 124 3.50 7.36 11.69
C TRP A 124 2.48 6.99 12.77
N LEU A 125 1.55 6.08 12.48
CA LEU A 125 0.56 5.61 13.46
C LEU A 125 1.19 4.82 14.61
N LEU A 126 2.19 3.98 14.30
CA LEU A 126 2.98 3.27 15.29
C LEU A 126 3.73 4.25 16.21
N ALA A 127 4.40 5.25 15.64
CA ALA A 127 5.09 6.28 16.40
C ALA A 127 4.14 7.14 17.25
N SER A 128 2.91 7.35 16.77
CA SER A 128 1.88 8.14 17.47
C SER A 128 1.19 7.38 18.61
N GLY A 129 1.50 6.10 18.82
CA GLY A 129 0.85 5.27 19.85
C GLY A 129 -0.62 4.98 19.58
N VAL A 130 -1.12 5.24 18.36
CA VAL A 130 -2.50 4.96 17.95
C VAL A 130 -2.63 3.47 17.66
N SER A 131 -2.66 2.67 18.72
CA SER A 131 -2.84 1.21 18.65
C SER A 131 -4.31 0.80 18.46
N GLY A 132 -5.26 1.70 18.75
CA GLY A 132 -6.69 1.40 18.82
C GLY A 132 -7.40 1.21 17.47
N ALA A 133 -7.10 2.02 16.45
CA ALA A 133 -7.76 1.93 15.14
C ALA A 133 -7.20 0.80 14.26
N PHE A 134 -5.92 0.45 14.46
CA PHE A 134 -5.29 -0.72 13.87
C PHE A 134 -5.40 -1.96 14.78
N GLY A 135 -6.09 -1.89 15.91
CA GLY A 135 -6.23 -3.00 16.88
C GLY A 135 -6.74 -4.31 16.28
N VAL A 136 -7.56 -4.22 15.22
CA VAL A 136 -8.11 -5.37 14.47
C VAL A 136 -7.14 -5.91 13.40
N ALA A 137 -6.23 -5.07 12.89
CA ALA A 137 -5.08 -5.50 12.10
C ALA A 137 -3.91 -5.95 12.99
N ALA A 138 -3.87 -5.51 14.25
CA ALA A 138 -2.86 -5.79 15.25
C ALA A 138 -3.11 -7.11 15.99
N SER A 139 -4.37 -7.52 16.20
CA SER A 139 -4.71 -8.90 16.63
C SER A 139 -4.19 -9.94 15.64
N ASN A 140 -4.05 -9.53 14.39
CA ASN A 140 -3.63 -10.28 13.22
C ASN A 140 -2.08 -10.31 13.06
N ALA A 141 -1.42 -9.20 13.39
CA ALA A 141 0.02 -9.12 13.59
C ALA A 141 0.46 -9.60 14.99
N GLY A 142 -0.38 -10.36 15.72
CA GLY A 142 -0.18 -10.73 17.12
C GLY A 142 1.16 -11.41 17.42
N GLU A 143 1.76 -12.15 16.49
CA GLU A 143 3.11 -12.73 16.69
C GLU A 143 4.24 -11.69 16.55
N VAL A 144 4.13 -10.77 15.59
CA VAL A 144 5.10 -9.68 15.40
C VAL A 144 4.96 -8.63 16.51
N ILE A 145 3.72 -8.33 16.90
CA ILE A 145 3.39 -7.36 17.94
C ILE A 145 3.67 -7.95 19.32
N ASN A 146 3.47 -9.24 19.58
CA ASN A 146 3.90 -9.85 20.84
C ASN A 146 5.44 -9.86 20.95
N GLN A 147 6.19 -10.02 19.85
CA GLN A 147 7.65 -9.84 19.87
C GLN A 147 8.09 -8.38 20.06
N VAL A 148 7.36 -7.40 19.51
CA VAL A 148 7.63 -5.96 19.72
C VAL A 148 7.14 -5.46 21.09
N GLN A 149 6.09 -6.05 21.66
CA GLN A 149 5.62 -5.78 23.02
C GLN A 149 6.49 -6.47 24.08
N GLN A 150 7.01 -7.68 23.82
CA GLN A 150 8.03 -8.32 24.66
C GLN A 150 9.41 -7.65 24.52
N GLY A 151 9.69 -7.01 23.37
CA GLY A 151 10.83 -6.11 23.14
C GLY A 151 10.49 -4.63 23.36
N GLY A 152 9.60 -4.36 24.32
CA GLY A 152 8.84 -3.11 24.48
C GLY A 152 9.54 -1.81 24.09
N VAL A 153 8.76 -0.92 23.47
CA VAL A 153 8.99 0.53 23.56
C VAL A 153 8.64 0.96 24.99
N ASN A 154 9.43 0.49 25.95
CA ASN A 154 9.48 1.01 27.30
C ASN A 154 10.53 2.12 27.27
N VAL A 155 10.10 3.35 27.49
CA VAL A 155 10.99 4.49 27.71
C VAL A 155 12.01 4.06 28.77
N PRO A 156 13.33 4.04 28.48
CA PRO A 156 14.30 3.47 29.43
C PRO A 156 14.26 4.21 30.76
N ASN A 157 13.80 3.52 31.81
CA ASN A 157 14.22 3.81 33.17
C ASN A 157 15.74 3.56 33.22
N PRO A 158 16.58 4.46 33.78
CA PRO A 158 18.03 4.30 33.74
C PRO A 158 18.45 3.03 34.49
N GLN A 159 18.88 2.04 33.70
CA GLN A 159 19.51 0.77 34.07
C GLN A 159 18.62 -0.33 34.67
N PRO A 160 18.54 -1.45 33.93
CA PRO A 160 18.81 -2.77 34.50
C PRO A 160 19.97 -3.42 33.73
N ARG A 161 20.89 -4.08 34.43
CA ARG A 161 21.94 -4.91 33.81
C ARG A 161 21.28 -5.96 32.89
N VAL A 162 21.18 -5.68 31.59
CA VAL A 162 20.80 -6.68 30.60
C VAL A 162 21.88 -7.75 30.59
N SER A 163 21.53 -8.96 30.98
CA SER A 163 22.46 -10.09 30.92
C SER A 163 22.88 -10.32 29.47
N ALA A 164 24.09 -10.85 29.23
CA ALA A 164 24.53 -11.17 27.86
C ALA A 164 23.57 -12.14 27.15
N ALA A 165 22.85 -12.97 27.91
CA ALA A 165 21.80 -13.85 27.39
C ALA A 165 20.56 -13.06 26.93
N GLN A 166 20.07 -12.12 27.76
CA GLN A 166 18.92 -11.28 27.43
C GLN A 166 19.21 -10.34 26.26
N ALA A 167 20.43 -9.79 26.18
CA ALA A 167 20.85 -8.97 25.04
C ALA A 167 20.87 -9.78 23.72
N ARG A 168 21.31 -11.04 23.76
CA ARG A 168 21.28 -11.94 22.60
C ARG A 168 19.86 -12.29 22.17
N GLU A 169 18.98 -12.58 23.13
CA GLU A 169 17.58 -12.89 22.84
C GLU A 169 16.83 -11.71 22.21
N ILE A 170 17.02 -10.50 22.74
CA ILE A 170 16.45 -9.28 22.16
C ILE A 170 17.01 -9.05 20.76
N ALA A 171 18.32 -9.23 20.56
CA ALA A 171 18.96 -9.10 19.25
C ALA A 171 18.44 -10.13 18.24
N ASP A 172 18.28 -11.39 18.64
CA ASP A 172 17.77 -12.47 17.78
C ASP A 172 16.30 -12.23 17.40
N ASN A 173 15.46 -11.82 18.36
CA ASN A 173 14.06 -11.50 18.10
C ASN A 173 13.91 -10.26 17.21
N ALA A 174 14.69 -9.22 17.47
CA ALA A 174 14.74 -8.03 16.64
C ALA A 174 15.20 -8.38 15.22
N ALA A 175 16.24 -9.20 15.07
CA ALA A 175 16.72 -9.64 13.76
C ALA A 175 15.64 -10.40 12.99
N ARG A 176 14.93 -11.33 13.64
CA ARG A 176 13.82 -12.07 13.02
C ARG A 176 12.69 -11.14 12.57
N ALA A 177 12.30 -10.18 13.42
CA ALA A 177 11.27 -9.20 13.11
C ALA A 177 11.68 -8.27 11.96
N LEU A 178 12.95 -7.84 11.93
CA LEU A 178 13.47 -7.00 10.84
C LEU A 178 13.54 -7.77 9.52
N TRP A 179 13.98 -9.03 9.53
CA TRP A 179 13.99 -9.86 8.33
C TRP A 179 12.58 -10.16 7.82
N SER A 180 11.64 -10.47 8.71
CA SER A 180 10.24 -10.69 8.31
C SER A 180 9.61 -9.41 7.76
N PHE A 181 9.90 -8.25 8.36
CA PHE A 181 9.48 -6.96 7.83
C PHE A 181 10.05 -6.70 6.43
N VAL A 182 11.34 -6.93 6.20
CA VAL A 182 11.97 -6.75 4.88
C VAL A 182 11.29 -7.63 3.84
N ILE A 183 11.16 -8.93 4.10
CA ILE A 183 10.54 -9.88 3.17
C ILE A 183 9.08 -9.51 2.92
N GLY A 184 8.31 -9.21 3.97
CA GLY A 184 6.92 -8.80 3.88
C GLY A 184 6.73 -7.51 3.09
N SER A 185 7.63 -6.54 3.27
CA SER A 185 7.60 -5.26 2.55
C SER A 185 7.83 -5.45 1.05
N LEU A 186 8.76 -6.34 0.66
CA LEU A 186 9.05 -6.66 -0.74
C LEU A 186 7.88 -7.40 -1.41
N LEU A 187 7.25 -8.33 -0.69
CA LEU A 187 6.04 -9.00 -1.16
C LEU A 187 4.88 -8.01 -1.34
N GLY A 188 4.71 -7.09 -0.38
CA GLY A 188 3.71 -6.01 -0.47
C GLY A 188 3.95 -5.09 -1.67
N LEU A 189 5.22 -4.74 -1.93
CA LEU A 189 5.59 -3.97 -3.12
C LEU A 189 5.24 -4.74 -4.39
N ALA A 190 5.61 -6.02 -4.48
CA ALA A 190 5.31 -6.85 -5.64
C ALA A 190 3.79 -6.95 -5.90
N ALA A 191 2.98 -7.13 -4.85
CA ALA A 191 1.53 -7.16 -4.95
C ALA A 191 0.96 -5.81 -5.42
N SER A 192 1.46 -4.70 -4.87
CA SER A 192 1.07 -3.35 -5.28
C SER A 192 1.41 -3.08 -6.75
N LEU A 193 2.62 -3.43 -7.19
CA LEU A 193 3.05 -3.29 -8.59
C LEU A 193 2.19 -4.14 -9.54
N ALA A 194 1.86 -5.37 -9.14
CA ALA A 194 0.96 -6.23 -9.90
C ALA A 194 -0.43 -5.60 -10.05
N GLY A 195 -1.01 -5.07 -8.97
CA GLY A 195 -2.30 -4.36 -8.99
C GLY A 195 -2.27 -3.13 -9.89
N ALA A 196 -1.23 -2.30 -9.76
CA ALA A 196 -1.06 -1.14 -10.60
C ALA A 196 -0.90 -1.48 -12.09
N SER A 197 -0.15 -2.55 -12.40
CA SER A 197 0.08 -2.98 -13.78
C SER A 197 -1.18 -3.50 -14.48
N THR A 198 -2.07 -4.17 -13.74
CA THR A 198 -3.34 -4.71 -14.25
C THR A 198 -4.42 -3.64 -14.31
N GLY A 199 -4.34 -2.61 -13.47
CA GLY A 199 -5.24 -1.45 -13.51
C GLY A 199 -4.90 -0.42 -14.58
N ALA A 200 -3.70 -0.47 -15.16
CA ALA A 200 -3.22 0.51 -16.13
C ALA A 200 -4.03 0.46 -17.45
N GLN A 201 -4.53 1.61 -17.89
CA GLN A 201 -5.19 1.78 -19.19
C GLN A 201 -4.21 2.43 -20.17
N SER A 202 -3.98 1.80 -21.33
CA SER A 202 -3.09 2.35 -22.35
C SER A 202 -3.75 3.54 -23.07
N PRO A 203 -3.03 4.64 -23.34
CA PRO A 203 -3.51 5.70 -24.22
C PRO A 203 -3.88 5.10 -25.59
N ARG A 204 -5.10 5.37 -26.08
CA ARG A 204 -5.47 4.98 -27.44
C ARG A 204 -4.74 5.90 -28.41
N GLU A 205 -3.85 5.34 -29.23
CA GLU A 205 -3.28 6.07 -30.36
C GLU A 205 -4.39 6.35 -31.37
N HIS A 206 -4.83 7.61 -31.45
CA HIS A 206 -5.67 8.06 -32.55
C HIS A 206 -4.82 8.09 -33.82
N ARG A 207 -4.77 6.95 -34.54
CA ARG A 207 -4.19 6.90 -35.89
C ARG A 207 -5.13 7.65 -36.82
N VAL A 208 -4.81 8.91 -37.08
CA VAL A 208 -5.44 9.72 -38.13
C VAL A 208 -5.22 8.97 -39.45
N ARG A 209 -6.32 8.59 -40.12
CA ARG A 209 -6.32 8.07 -41.50
C ARG A 209 -6.65 9.19 -42.45
#